data_AF-A0A4P9VW98-F1
#
_entry.id   AF-A0A4P9VW98-F1
#
_cell.length_a   1.000
_cell.length_b   1.000
_cell.length_c   1.000
_cell.angle_alpha   90.00
_cell.angle_beta   90.00
_cell.angle_gamma   90.00
#
_symmetry.space_group_name_H-M   'P 1'
#
loop_
_entity.id
_entity.type
_entity.pdbx_description
1 polymer ?
#
loop_
_entity_poly.entity_id
_entity_poly.type
_entity_poly.pdbx_seq_one_letter_code
_entity_poly.pdbx_strand_id
1 'polypeptide(L)'
;MLRRLSLSTLNSFRTPDHQEYSDALTAISLDMEETCREPELDAFETVYEVPTGICPVRLASKAKRRLSKSDISRGLRVDVGYCLIRNAVVCKVSDPRSPTSV
;
A
#
# COMPACT_ATOMS: atom_id res chain seq x y z
N MET A 1 14.48 -19.78 -26.06
CA MET A 1 14.78 -18.38 -26.41
C MET A 1 13.97 -17.45 -25.52
N LEU A 2 14.60 -16.82 -24.51
CA LEU A 2 13.95 -15.87 -23.61
C LEU A 2 13.90 -14.49 -24.28
N ARG A 3 12.71 -14.04 -24.68
CA ARG A 3 12.50 -12.68 -25.19
C ARG A 3 12.65 -11.68 -24.04
N ARG A 4 13.80 -11.01 -23.98
CA ARG A 4 13.99 -9.80 -23.16
C ARG A 4 13.04 -8.72 -23.70
N LEU A 5 11.95 -8.46 -22.99
CA LEU A 5 11.10 -7.31 -23.24
C LEU A 5 11.90 -6.05 -22.84
N SER A 6 12.19 -5.20 -23.82
CA SER A 6 12.86 -3.92 -23.61
C SER A 6 11.96 -2.98 -22.80
N LEU A 7 12.47 -2.47 -21.68
CA LEU A 7 11.74 -1.54 -20.80
C LEU A 7 11.25 -0.28 -21.51
N SER A 8 11.91 0.12 -22.60
CA SER A 8 11.64 1.36 -23.33
C SER A 8 10.28 1.38 -24.05
N THR A 9 9.66 0.23 -24.34
CA THR A 9 8.35 0.16 -25.01
C THR A 9 7.16 0.23 -24.04
N LEU A 10 7.39 0.03 -22.74
CA LEU A 10 6.34 0.07 -21.70
C LEU A 10 5.94 1.50 -21.30
N ASN A 11 6.79 2.49 -21.56
CA ASN A 11 6.45 3.90 -21.27
C ASN A 11 5.42 4.48 -22.25
N SER A 12 5.24 3.90 -23.43
CA SER A 12 4.30 4.45 -24.44
C SER A 12 2.83 4.08 -24.18
N PHE A 13 2.55 3.17 -23.24
CA PHE A 13 1.20 2.74 -22.86
C PHE A 13 0.81 3.14 -21.43
N ARG A 14 1.65 3.93 -20.74
CA ARG A 14 1.25 4.52 -19.46
C ARG A 14 0.23 5.61 -19.74
N THR A 15 -1.04 5.24 -19.66
CA THR A 15 -2.09 6.24 -19.43
C THR A 15 -1.72 7.03 -18.17
N PRO A 16 -1.95 8.35 -18.13
CA PRO A 16 -1.60 9.19 -16.98
C PRO A 16 -2.13 8.62 -15.66
N ASP A 17 -3.35 8.06 -15.67
CA ASP A 17 -3.94 7.34 -14.54
C ASP A 17 -3.02 6.23 -14.00
N HIS A 18 -2.35 5.46 -14.88
CA HIS A 18 -1.50 4.36 -14.45
C HIS A 18 -0.23 4.83 -13.72
N GLN A 19 0.28 6.01 -14.07
CA GLN A 19 1.43 6.61 -13.38
C GLN A 19 1.02 7.00 -11.96
N GLU A 20 -0.08 7.74 -11.82
CA GLU A 20 -0.58 8.17 -10.51
C GLU A 20 -0.93 7.00 -9.59
N TYR A 21 -1.51 5.92 -10.13
CA TYR A 21 -1.71 4.67 -9.38
C TYR A 21 -0.39 4.05 -8.91
N SER A 22 0.65 4.09 -9.74
CA SER A 22 1.97 3.54 -9.38
C SER A 22 2.62 4.37 -8.29
N ASP A 23 2.50 5.69 -8.37
CA ASP A 23 3.11 6.62 -7.43
C ASP A 23 2.41 6.55 -6.08
N ALA A 24 1.06 6.55 -6.07
CA ALA A 24 0.28 6.34 -4.84
C ALA A 24 0.60 5.00 -4.16
N LEU A 25 0.74 3.92 -4.93
CA LEU A 25 1.14 2.61 -4.38
C LEU A 25 2.57 2.60 -3.84
N THR A 26 3.47 3.38 -4.45
CA THR A 26 4.85 3.48 -4.02
C THR A 26 4.95 4.25 -2.72
N ALA A 27 4.27 5.40 -2.62
CA ALA A 27 4.16 6.18 -1.38
C ALA A 27 3.62 5.32 -0.22
N ILE A 28 2.48 4.66 -0.42
CA ILE A 28 1.91 3.74 0.58
C ILE A 28 2.90 2.64 0.98
N SER A 29 3.67 2.09 0.02
CA SER A 29 4.60 1.01 0.33
C SER A 29 5.79 1.49 1.18
N LEU A 30 6.32 2.67 0.87
CA LEU A 30 7.47 3.26 1.58
C LEU A 30 7.11 3.64 3.01
N ASP A 31 6.01 4.38 3.18
CA ASP A 31 5.52 4.78 4.50
C ASP A 31 5.22 3.54 5.35
N MET A 32 4.60 2.50 4.76
CA MET A 32 4.32 1.29 5.53
C MET A 32 5.56 0.50 5.89
N GLU A 33 6.60 0.50 5.05
CA GLU A 33 7.88 -0.12 5.38
C GLU A 33 8.55 0.59 6.56
N GLU A 34 8.45 1.91 6.63
CA GLU A 34 8.91 2.72 7.76
C GLU A 34 8.10 2.42 9.03
N THR A 35 6.77 2.48 8.95
CA THR A 35 5.88 2.16 10.09
C THR A 35 6.15 0.76 10.64
N CYS A 36 6.37 -0.25 9.78
CA CYS A 36 6.64 -1.63 10.21
C CYS A 36 8.04 -1.83 10.81
N ARG A 37 8.92 -0.82 10.77
CA ARG A 37 10.22 -0.84 11.46
C ARG A 37 10.19 -0.18 12.83
N GLU A 38 9.15 0.59 13.13
CA GLU A 38 9.07 1.31 14.40
C GLU A 38 8.94 0.35 15.58
N PRO A 39 9.65 0.61 16.70
CA PRO A 39 9.71 -0.30 17.85
C PRO A 39 8.43 -0.30 18.71
N GLU A 40 7.57 0.72 18.61
CA GLU A 40 6.37 0.88 19.46
C GLU A 40 5.09 0.81 18.62
N LEU A 41 4.75 -0.37 18.11
CA LEU A 41 3.56 -0.61 17.27
C LEU A 41 2.25 -0.65 18.07
N ASP A 42 1.95 0.39 18.84
CA ASP A 42 0.64 0.57 19.47
C ASP A 42 -0.37 1.05 18.42
N ALA A 43 -0.88 0.09 17.63
CA ALA A 43 -1.97 0.26 16.66
C ALA A 43 -1.83 1.48 15.73
N PHE A 44 -0.75 1.53 14.95
CA PHE A 44 -0.57 2.58 13.95
C PHE A 44 -1.61 2.51 12.84
N GLU A 45 -2.31 3.63 12.64
CA GLU A 45 -3.20 3.89 11.52
C GLU A 45 -2.59 4.97 10.63
N THR A 46 -2.28 4.62 9.38
CA THR A 46 -1.84 5.58 8.37
C THR A 46 -2.96 5.81 7.37
N VAL A 47 -3.23 7.08 7.07
CA VAL A 47 -4.32 7.51 6.19
C VAL A 47 -3.73 8.15 4.94
N TYR A 48 -4.12 7.63 3.78
CA TYR A 48 -3.66 8.09 2.47
C TYR A 48 -4.85 8.61 1.68
N GLU A 49 -4.88 9.92 1.41
CA GLU A 49 -5.89 10.51 0.55
C GLU A 49 -5.81 9.93 -0.86
N VAL A 50 -6.96 9.60 -1.44
CA VAL A 50 -7.01 9.03 -2.79
C VAL A 50 -6.96 10.15 -3.83
N PRO A 51 -5.97 10.17 -4.74
CA PRO A 51 -5.90 11.16 -5.81
C PRO A 51 -7.14 11.15 -6.70
N THR A 52 -7.53 12.32 -7.19
CA THR A 52 -8.66 12.47 -8.13
C THR A 52 -8.42 11.65 -9.40
N GLY A 53 -9.43 10.93 -9.88
CA GLY A 53 -9.31 10.08 -11.07
C GLY A 53 -8.88 8.63 -10.77
N ILE A 54 -8.47 8.34 -9.54
CA ILE A 54 -8.14 6.99 -9.08
C ILE A 54 -9.37 6.34 -8.42
N CYS A 55 -9.59 5.05 -8.71
CA CYS A 55 -10.62 4.27 -8.02
C CYS A 55 -10.08 3.82 -6.65
N PRO A 56 -10.64 4.33 -5.53
CA PRO A 56 -10.11 4.07 -4.20
C PRO A 56 -10.14 2.58 -3.82
N VAL A 57 -11.18 1.86 -4.22
CA VAL A 57 -11.31 0.41 -3.97
C VAL A 57 -10.21 -0.38 -4.67
N ARG A 58 -9.87 0.00 -5.91
CA ARG A 58 -8.77 -0.64 -6.65
C ARG A 58 -7.42 -0.31 -6.04
N LEU A 59 -7.21 0.93 -5.59
CA LEU A 59 -5.99 1.35 -4.91
C LEU A 59 -5.80 0.56 -3.60
N ALA A 60 -6.82 0.51 -2.74
CA ALA A 60 -6.80 -0.27 -1.49
C ALA A 60 -6.54 -1.76 -1.73
N SER A 61 -7.19 -2.37 -2.73
CA SER A 61 -6.95 -3.78 -3.08
C SER A 61 -5.50 -4.03 -3.56
N LYS A 62 -4.93 -3.12 -4.36
CA LYS A 62 -3.54 -3.22 -4.81
C LYS A 62 -2.55 -3.00 -3.67
N ALA A 63 -2.81 -2.03 -2.80
CA ALA A 63 -2.03 -1.78 -1.59
C ALA A 63 -2.02 -3.01 -0.69
N LYS A 64 -3.19 -3.61 -0.40
CA LYS A 64 -3.30 -4.84 0.38
C LYS A 64 -2.41 -5.97 -0.15
N ARG A 65 -2.43 -6.22 -1.47
CA ARG A 65 -1.60 -7.26 -2.11
C ARG A 65 -0.10 -6.96 -2.05
N ARG A 66 0.29 -5.69 -2.05
CA ARG A 66 1.69 -5.28 -1.92
C ARG A 66 2.18 -5.43 -0.48
N LEU A 67 1.41 -4.92 0.46
CA LEU A 67 1.73 -4.88 1.88
C LEU A 67 1.65 -6.25 2.57
N SER A 68 0.89 -7.20 1.99
CA SER A 68 0.88 -8.58 2.47
C SER A 68 2.19 -9.34 2.24
N LYS A 69 3.16 -8.75 1.54
CA LYS A 69 4.49 -9.34 1.37
C LYS A 69 5.28 -9.23 2.68
N SER A 70 5.98 -10.31 3.02
CA SER A 70 6.83 -10.41 4.22
C SER A 70 7.90 -9.32 4.29
N ASP A 71 8.37 -8.87 3.14
CA ASP A 71 9.48 -7.93 3.02
C ASP A 71 9.12 -6.54 3.56
N ILE A 72 7.83 -6.17 3.43
CA ILE A 72 7.29 -4.88 3.91
C ILE A 72 6.70 -5.04 5.31
N SER A 73 5.82 -6.04 5.48
CA SER A 73 5.13 -6.25 6.76
C SER A 73 6.05 -6.73 7.88
N ARG A 74 7.21 -7.31 7.56
CA ARG A 74 8.17 -7.88 8.53
C ARG A 74 7.54 -8.88 9.52
N GLY A 75 6.45 -9.53 9.13
CA GLY A 75 5.69 -10.46 9.96
C GLY A 75 4.56 -9.83 10.80
N LEU A 76 4.37 -8.52 10.69
CA LEU A 76 3.23 -7.80 11.25
C LEU A 76 1.98 -8.00 10.39
N ARG A 77 0.81 -7.84 11.02
CA ARG A 77 -0.46 -7.88 10.29
C ARG A 77 -0.79 -6.46 9.82
N VAL A 78 -0.95 -6.31 8.50
CA VAL A 78 -1.34 -5.04 7.87
C VAL A 78 -2.75 -5.18 7.27
N ASP A 79 -3.72 -4.51 7.89
CA ASP A 79 -5.09 -4.43 7.39
C ASP A 79 -5.25 -3.16 6.54
N VAL A 80 -5.73 -3.32 5.31
CA VAL A 80 -5.89 -2.22 4.35
C VAL A 80 -7.35 -2.11 3.94
N GLY A 81 -7.92 -0.93 4.10
CA GLY A 81 -9.31 -0.63 3.76
C GLY A 81 -9.46 0.71 3.05
N TYR A 82 -10.64 0.95 2.50
CA TYR A 82 -11.02 2.26 1.99
C TYR A 82 -12.09 2.87 2.90
N CYS A 83 -11.85 4.09 3.37
CA CYS A 83 -12.79 4.86 4.19
C CYS A 83 -13.58 5.83 3.30
N LEU A 84 -14.86 5.53 3.10
CA LEU A 84 -15.78 6.37 2.31
C LEU A 84 -15.93 7.79 2.88
N ILE A 85 -15.93 7.94 4.21
CA ILE A 85 -16.14 9.22 4.89
C ILE A 85 -14.95 10.16 4.65
N ARG A 86 -13.72 9.61 4.70
CA ARG A 86 -12.47 10.38 4.52
C ARG A 86 -11.97 10.39 3.08
N ASN A 87 -12.63 9.67 2.16
CA ASN A 87 -12.15 9.39 0.81
C ASN A 87 -10.66 8.96 0.77
N ALA A 88 -10.28 8.03 1.65
CA ALA A 88 -8.89 7.68 1.90
C ALA A 88 -8.66 6.16 2.01
N VAL A 89 -7.50 5.69 1.58
CA VAL A 89 -7.01 4.35 1.91
C VAL A 89 -6.41 4.38 3.31
N VAL A 90 -6.87 3.48 4.16
CA VAL A 90 -6.43 3.37 5.55
C VAL A 90 -5.66 2.07 5.70
N CYS A 91 -4.44 2.16 6.21
CA CYS A 91 -3.59 1.03 6.54
C CYS A 91 -3.44 0.97 8.06
N LYS A 92 -3.73 -0.20 8.65
CA LYS A 92 -3.59 -0.45 10.08
C LYS A 92 -2.57 -1.54 10.31
N VAL A 93 -1.57 -1.27 11.13
CA VAL A 93 -0.58 -2.26 11.54
C VAL A 93 -0.91 -2.78 12.92
N SER A 94 -0.86 -4.08 13.07
CA SER A 94 -1.01 -4.76 14.35
C SER A 94 0.06 -5.83 14.47
N ASP A 95 0.68 -5.93 15.65
CA ASP A 95 1.51 -7.08 15.96
C ASP A 95 0.57 -8.25 16.33
N PRO A 96 0.57 -9.37 15.59
CA PRO A 96 -0.23 -10.54 15.95
C PRO A 96 0.16 -11.16 17.30
N ARG A 97 1.31 -10.76 17.86
CA ARG A 97 1.83 -11.23 19.15
C ARG A 97 1.58 -10.26 20.29
N SER A 98 1.14 -9.03 20.01
CA SER A 98 0.75 -8.13 21.09
C SER A 98 -0.55 -8.65 21.72
N PRO A 99 -0.62 -8.72 23.06
CA PRO A 99 -1.87 -9.09 23.72
C PRO A 99 -2.90 -8.04 23.31
N THR A 100 -4.02 -8.49 22.76
CA THR A 100 -5.18 -7.64 22.55
C THR A 100 -5.58 -7.14 23.94
N SER A 101 -5.24 -5.90 24.28
CA SER A 101 -5.73 -5.27 25.51
C SER A 101 -7.25 -5.26 25.41
N VAL A 102 -7.88 -6.15 26.19
CA VAL A 102 -9.33 -6.30 26.33
C VAL A 102 -9.89 -5.08 27.07
#